data_AF-A0A8T0N734-F1
#
_entry.id   AF-A0A8T0N734-F1
#
_cell.length_a   1.000
_cell.length_b   1.000
_cell.length_c   1.000
_cell.angle_alpha   90.00
_cell.angle_beta   90.00
_cell.angle_gamma   90.00
#
_symmetry.space_group_name_H-M   'P 1'
#
loop_
_entity.id
_entity.type
_entity.pdbx_description
1 polymer ?
#
loop_
_entity_poly.entity_id
_entity_poly.type
_entity_poly.pdbx_seq_one_letter_code
_entity_poly.pdbx_strand_id
1 'polypeptide(L)'
;MVRANFIRDARAKLPSIMPNLETLVIASGHEVVDAPMLPTKFLYLKHLTVRLVSGSTISRPYDHFSLVSFLEASPFLQTLILNVIAVRMAHELILTDSELRHMPQHHHGFLKSVKISGFSSAMSLVELTCHILENATSLEHLTLDTIHGPRCGQVKFTRCIPIARDVSVEAPRAISAVRTYTENKVPSTVKLTILEPCSLCHATAR
;
A
#
# COMPACT_ATOMS: atom_id res chain seq x y z
N MET A 1 -25.53 -3.28 -4.63
CA MET A 1 -24.78 -4.55 -4.54
C MET A 1 -23.29 -4.21 -4.52
N VAL A 2 -22.67 -4.17 -3.34
CA VAL A 2 -21.22 -3.90 -3.23
C VAL A 2 -20.51 -5.19 -3.62
N ARG A 3 -19.97 -5.26 -4.84
CA ARG A 3 -19.17 -6.41 -5.27
C ARG A 3 -17.86 -6.40 -4.47
N ALA A 4 -17.56 -7.53 -3.85
CA ALA A 4 -16.32 -7.81 -3.14
C ALA A 4 -15.29 -8.41 -4.11
N ASN A 5 -14.01 -8.42 -3.72
CA ASN A 5 -12.92 -9.13 -4.42
C ASN A 5 -12.58 -8.61 -5.82
N PHE A 6 -12.76 -7.31 -6.07
CA PHE A 6 -12.35 -6.65 -7.31
C PHE A 6 -10.85 -6.77 -7.58
N ILE A 7 -10.00 -6.84 -6.56
CA ILE A 7 -8.56 -7.02 -6.75
C ILE A 7 -8.26 -8.39 -7.34
N ARG A 8 -8.82 -9.44 -6.74
CA ARG A 8 -8.71 -10.80 -7.28
C ARG A 8 -9.25 -10.90 -8.70
N ASP A 9 -10.45 -10.37 -8.94
CA ASP A 9 -11.09 -10.40 -10.25
C ASP A 9 -10.27 -9.63 -11.29
N ALA A 10 -9.76 -8.45 -10.92
CA ALA A 10 -8.92 -7.65 -11.78
C ALA A 10 -7.65 -8.41 -12.18
N ARG A 11 -6.98 -9.02 -11.19
CA ARG A 11 -5.77 -9.80 -11.40
C ARG A 11 -5.99 -11.02 -12.30
N ALA A 12 -7.14 -11.68 -12.17
CA ALA A 12 -7.47 -12.90 -12.90
C ALA A 12 -7.93 -12.66 -14.33
N LYS A 13 -8.74 -11.61 -14.57
CA LYS A 13 -9.48 -11.46 -15.83
C LYS A 13 -8.90 -10.38 -16.74
N LEU A 14 -8.42 -9.26 -16.18
CA LEU A 14 -8.06 -8.09 -16.98
C LEU A 14 -6.85 -8.28 -17.90
N PRO A 15 -5.80 -9.04 -17.54
CA PRO A 15 -4.70 -9.31 -18.46
C PRO A 15 -5.15 -9.87 -19.82
N SER A 16 -6.20 -10.71 -19.81
CA SER A 16 -6.73 -11.35 -21.02
C SER A 16 -7.76 -10.48 -21.74
N ILE A 17 -8.58 -9.73 -21.01
CA ILE A 17 -9.64 -8.89 -21.59
C ILE A 17 -9.05 -7.60 -22.19
N MET A 18 -8.02 -7.05 -21.56
CA MET A 18 -7.39 -5.79 -21.95
C MET A 18 -5.86 -5.95 -22.01
N PRO A 19 -5.34 -6.68 -23.02
CA PRO A 19 -3.91 -7.02 -23.07
C PRO A 19 -2.99 -5.80 -23.18
N ASN A 20 -3.46 -4.70 -23.80
CA ASN A 20 -2.70 -3.46 -24.02
C ASN A 20 -2.92 -2.40 -22.92
N LEU A 21 -3.44 -2.80 -21.75
CA LEU A 21 -3.76 -1.86 -20.67
C LEU A 21 -2.50 -1.21 -20.08
N GLU A 22 -2.37 0.11 -20.22
CA GLU A 22 -1.23 0.85 -19.66
C GLU A 22 -1.49 1.44 -18.26
N THR A 23 -2.75 1.72 -17.92
CA THR A 23 -3.13 2.30 -16.63
C THR A 23 -4.32 1.54 -16.05
N LEU A 24 -4.22 1.13 -14.79
CA LEU A 24 -5.24 0.41 -14.07
C LEU A 24 -5.52 1.07 -12.72
N VAL A 25 -6.79 1.38 -12.48
CA VAL A 25 -7.28 1.85 -11.18
C VAL A 25 -8.29 0.84 -10.66
N ILE A 26 -7.99 0.26 -9.50
CA ILE A 26 -8.87 -0.70 -8.82
C ILE A 26 -9.34 -0.03 -7.52
N ALA A 27 -10.64 -0.07 -7.27
CA ALA A 27 -11.22 0.35 -6.01
C ALA A 27 -12.06 -0.79 -5.45
N SER A 28 -11.78 -1.20 -4.22
CA SER A 28 -12.50 -2.29 -3.56
C SER A 28 -12.84 -1.94 -2.11
N GLY A 29 -14.11 -2.13 -1.77
CA GLY A 29 -14.67 -1.82 -0.46
C GLY A 29 -14.60 -2.97 0.55
N HIS A 30 -14.56 -4.21 0.07
CA HIS A 30 -14.54 -5.43 0.88
C HIS A 30 -13.68 -6.48 0.17
N GLU A 31 -12.38 -6.46 0.42
CA GLU A 31 -11.47 -7.52 0.00
C GLU A 31 -11.28 -8.49 1.15
N VAL A 32 -11.76 -9.71 0.96
CA VAL A 32 -11.58 -10.82 1.91
C VAL A 32 -10.77 -11.96 1.31
N VAL A 33 -10.48 -11.87 0.01
CA VAL A 33 -9.69 -12.86 -0.73
C VAL A 33 -8.45 -12.20 -1.28
N ASP A 34 -7.30 -12.77 -0.94
CA ASP A 34 -5.99 -12.32 -1.38
C ASP A 34 -5.85 -12.45 -2.91
N ALA A 35 -5.07 -11.56 -3.52
CA ALA A 35 -4.81 -11.61 -4.95
C ALA A 35 -4.03 -12.89 -5.31
N PRO A 36 -4.55 -13.76 -6.21
CA PRO A 36 -3.88 -15.00 -6.55
C PRO A 36 -2.64 -14.74 -7.39
N MET A 37 -1.60 -15.54 -7.20
CA MET A 37 -0.48 -15.63 -8.16
C MET A 37 -0.97 -16.38 -9.39
N LEU A 38 -0.89 -15.74 -10.56
CA LEU A 38 -1.38 -16.29 -11.82
C LEU A 38 -0.33 -16.08 -12.93
N PRO A 39 -0.23 -17.00 -13.92
CA PRO A 39 0.73 -16.86 -15.01
C PRO A 39 0.40 -15.72 -15.98
N THR A 40 -0.84 -15.21 -15.96
CA THR A 40 -1.28 -14.11 -16.82
C THR A 40 -0.59 -12.80 -16.45
N LYS A 41 -0.17 -12.03 -17.45
CA LYS A 41 0.65 -10.82 -17.30
C LYS A 41 -0.01 -9.59 -17.92
N PHE A 42 0.13 -8.46 -17.25
CA PHE A 42 -0.15 -7.14 -17.79
C PHE A 42 1.08 -6.62 -18.55
N LEU A 43 1.19 -7.02 -19.83
CA LEU A 43 2.40 -6.78 -20.64
C LEU A 43 2.72 -5.32 -20.91
N TYR A 44 1.78 -4.38 -20.70
CA TYR A 44 1.97 -2.97 -20.99
C TYR A 44 1.61 -2.05 -19.82
N LEU A 45 1.27 -2.60 -18.64
CA LEU A 45 0.83 -1.80 -17.51
C LEU A 45 1.99 -1.01 -16.91
N LYS A 46 1.89 0.32 -16.98
CA LYS A 46 2.85 1.29 -16.46
C LYS A 46 2.37 1.91 -15.15
N HIS A 47 1.06 2.07 -14.97
CA HIS A 47 0.50 2.77 -13.82
C HIS A 47 -0.58 1.95 -13.13
N LEU A 48 -0.34 1.59 -11.87
CA LEU A 48 -1.30 0.88 -11.04
C LEU A 48 -1.71 1.73 -9.84
N THR A 49 -3.00 1.97 -9.68
CA THR A 49 -3.58 2.52 -8.46
C THR A 49 -4.54 1.51 -7.84
N VAL A 50 -4.32 1.16 -6.59
CA VAL A 50 -5.21 0.31 -5.80
C VAL A 50 -5.77 1.12 -4.64
N ARG A 51 -7.09 1.15 -4.51
CA ARG A 51 -7.82 1.78 -3.40
C ARG A 51 -8.54 0.69 -2.61
N LEU A 52 -8.11 0.50 -1.37
CA LEU A 52 -8.63 -0.48 -0.44
C LEU A 52 -9.39 0.25 0.66
N VAL A 53 -10.64 -0.12 0.91
CA VAL A 53 -11.31 0.24 2.15
C VAL A 53 -11.11 -0.90 3.13
N SER A 54 -10.36 -0.64 4.20
CA SER A 54 -10.10 -1.57 5.29
C SER A 54 -10.94 -1.17 6.50
N GLY A 55 -11.73 -2.09 7.05
CA GLY A 55 -12.58 -1.77 8.19
C GLY A 55 -13.82 -2.66 8.26
N SER A 56 -13.67 -3.78 8.93
CA SER A 56 -14.76 -4.67 9.35
C SER A 56 -14.24 -5.48 10.53
N THR A 57 -14.99 -5.49 11.64
CA THR A 57 -14.69 -6.36 12.80
C THR A 57 -15.11 -7.81 12.57
N ILE A 58 -15.67 -8.12 11.40
CA ILE A 58 -16.35 -9.40 11.09
C ILE A 58 -15.50 -10.27 10.15
N SER A 59 -14.52 -9.70 9.44
CA SER A 59 -13.76 -10.39 8.40
C SER A 59 -12.25 -10.34 8.65
N ARG A 60 -11.53 -11.39 8.22
CA ARG A 60 -10.06 -11.45 8.19
C ARG A 60 -9.50 -10.16 7.55
N PRO A 61 -8.45 -9.54 8.12
CA PRO A 61 -7.78 -8.41 7.49
C PRO A 61 -7.18 -8.85 6.15
N TYR A 62 -7.28 -7.98 5.13
CA TYR A 62 -6.71 -8.23 3.83
C TYR A 62 -5.19 -8.34 3.90
N ASP A 63 -4.61 -9.36 3.27
CA ASP A 63 -3.16 -9.48 3.18
C ASP A 63 -2.61 -8.57 2.08
N HIS A 64 -2.19 -7.36 2.47
CA HIS A 64 -1.62 -6.38 1.55
C HIS A 64 -0.41 -6.91 0.77
N PHE A 65 0.33 -7.89 1.30
CA PHE A 65 1.46 -8.52 0.64
C PHE A 65 1.03 -9.26 -0.64
N SER A 66 -0.22 -9.74 -0.72
CA SER A 66 -0.73 -10.38 -1.94
C SER A 66 -0.69 -9.48 -3.18
N LEU A 67 -0.57 -8.15 -3.01
CA LEU A 67 -0.38 -7.21 -4.11
C LEU A 67 0.94 -7.39 -4.86
N VAL A 68 1.91 -8.13 -4.32
CA VAL A 68 3.08 -8.62 -5.07
C VAL A 68 2.65 -9.34 -6.35
N SER A 69 1.48 -9.99 -6.37
CA SER A 69 0.94 -10.63 -7.58
C SER A 69 0.78 -9.67 -8.75
N PHE A 70 0.50 -8.38 -8.50
CA PHE A 70 0.45 -7.37 -9.56
C PHE A 70 1.84 -6.92 -10.00
N LEU A 71 2.81 -6.84 -9.08
CA LEU A 71 4.19 -6.51 -9.40
C LEU A 71 4.79 -7.57 -10.33
N GLU A 72 4.60 -8.85 -10.00
CA GLU A 72 5.03 -9.99 -10.82
C GLU A 72 4.35 -10.06 -12.18
N ALA A 73 3.09 -9.63 -12.24
CA ALA A 73 2.33 -9.63 -13.48
C ALA A 73 2.71 -8.47 -14.42
N SER A 74 3.38 -7.44 -13.92
CA SER A 74 3.48 -6.14 -14.61
C SER A 74 4.95 -5.76 -14.82
N PRO A 75 5.64 -6.38 -15.80
CA PRO A 75 7.09 -6.21 -15.99
C PRO A 75 7.51 -4.77 -16.32
N PHE A 76 6.61 -3.93 -16.82
CA PHE A 76 6.89 -2.53 -17.17
C PHE A 76 6.22 -1.53 -16.22
N LEU A 77 5.81 -1.98 -15.03
CA LEU A 77 5.16 -1.09 -14.06
C LEU A 77 6.14 0.00 -13.63
N GLN A 78 5.73 1.25 -13.75
CA GLN A 78 6.53 2.43 -13.42
C GLN A 78 6.08 3.10 -12.14
N THR A 79 4.77 3.09 -11.87
CA THR A 79 4.20 3.72 -10.68
C THR A 79 3.19 2.83 -9.99
N LEU A 80 3.33 2.69 -8.67
CA LEU A 80 2.33 2.06 -7.80
C LEU A 80 1.79 3.09 -6.81
N ILE A 81 0.48 3.26 -6.77
CA ILE A 81 -0.23 4.03 -5.75
C ILE A 81 -1.16 3.10 -4.99
N LEU A 82 -0.87 2.87 -3.72
CA LEU A 82 -1.72 2.11 -2.81
C LEU A 82 -2.39 3.08 -1.83
N ASN A 83 -3.71 3.13 -1.83
CA ASN A 83 -4.50 3.92 -0.89
C ASN A 83 -5.27 2.97 0.03
N VAL A 84 -4.86 2.89 1.29
CA VAL A 84 -5.54 2.13 2.33
C VAL A 84 -6.41 3.09 3.14
N ILE A 85 -7.72 2.92 3.04
CA ILE A 85 -8.72 3.74 3.70
C ILE A 85 -9.19 2.97 4.93
N ALA A 86 -8.63 3.29 6.09
CA ALA A 86 -9.00 2.67 7.36
C ALA A 86 -10.28 3.29 7.93
N VAL A 87 -11.35 2.49 8.08
CA VAL A 87 -12.63 2.90 8.68
C VAL A 87 -12.72 2.50 10.15
N ARG A 88 -12.13 1.36 10.55
CA ARG A 88 -11.94 0.87 11.92
C ARG A 88 -10.71 -0.03 11.98
N MET A 89 -9.81 0.17 12.93
CA MET A 89 -8.61 -0.67 13.07
C MET A 89 -8.78 -1.56 14.31
N ALA A 90 -8.87 -2.88 14.12
CA ALA A 90 -8.70 -3.80 15.24
C ALA A 90 -7.25 -3.68 15.73
N HIS A 91 -7.06 -3.39 17.02
CA HIS A 91 -5.76 -3.33 17.65
C HIS A 91 -5.21 -4.75 17.83
N GLU A 92 -4.81 -5.40 16.73
CA GLU A 92 -4.02 -6.61 16.81
C GLU A 92 -2.59 -6.28 16.39
N LEU A 93 -1.77 -6.05 17.42
CA LEU A 93 -0.33 -6.23 17.36
C LEU A 93 -0.08 -7.70 17.04
N ILE A 94 0.09 -8.04 15.77
CA ILE A 94 0.77 -9.29 15.41
C ILE A 94 2.19 -8.91 15.01
N LEU A 95 2.91 -8.34 15.98
CA LEU A 95 4.37 -8.40 16.02
C LEU A 95 4.72 -9.62 16.87
N THR A 96 4.43 -10.80 16.32
CA THR A 96 5.28 -11.94 16.64
C THR A 96 6.59 -11.71 15.91
N ASP A 97 7.70 -12.14 16.50
CA ASP A 97 9.08 -12.11 15.97
C ASP A 97 9.22 -13.03 14.75
N SER A 98 8.27 -12.92 13.83
CA SER A 98 8.12 -13.73 12.64
C SER A 98 9.02 -13.14 11.58
N GLU A 99 9.97 -13.95 11.13
CA GLU A 99 10.80 -13.64 9.96
C GLU A 99 9.90 -13.15 8.82
N LEU A 100 10.21 -11.96 8.27
CA LEU A 100 9.50 -11.40 7.12
C LEU A 100 9.41 -12.47 6.03
N ARG A 101 8.24 -12.64 5.41
CA ARG A 101 8.06 -13.61 4.34
C ARG A 101 9.12 -13.40 3.25
N HIS A 102 10.07 -14.34 3.16
CA HIS A 102 11.11 -14.30 2.15
C HIS A 102 10.57 -14.91 0.85
N MET A 103 10.21 -14.06 -0.10
CA MET A 103 9.89 -14.50 -1.47
C MET A 103 11.16 -14.53 -2.32
N PRO A 104 11.19 -15.33 -3.41
CA PRO A 104 12.29 -15.30 -4.36
C PRO A 104 12.49 -13.87 -4.87
N GLN A 105 13.74 -13.50 -5.11
CA GLN A 105 14.05 -12.19 -5.68
C GLN A 105 13.57 -12.13 -7.13
N HIS A 106 12.77 -11.11 -7.45
CA HIS A 106 12.31 -10.79 -8.80
C HIS A 106 12.79 -9.38 -9.13
N HIS A 107 13.11 -9.10 -10.39
CA HIS A 107 13.64 -7.80 -10.76
C HIS A 107 12.52 -6.92 -11.33
N HIS A 108 12.05 -5.93 -10.56
CA HIS A 108 11.10 -4.92 -11.01
C HIS A 108 11.85 -3.72 -11.62
N GLY A 109 12.49 -3.94 -12.75
CA GLY A 109 13.45 -3.00 -13.36
C GLY A 109 12.87 -1.69 -13.88
N PHE A 110 11.56 -1.47 -13.84
CA PHE A 110 10.92 -0.24 -14.32
C PHE A 110 10.19 0.55 -13.25
N LEU A 111 10.02 -0.01 -12.04
CA LEU A 111 9.24 0.62 -10.98
C LEU A 111 10.02 1.77 -10.35
N LYS A 112 9.60 3.00 -10.64
CA LYS A 112 10.31 4.23 -10.25
C LYS A 112 9.69 4.94 -9.05
N SER A 113 8.36 4.86 -8.90
CA SER A 113 7.66 5.60 -7.86
C SER A 113 6.61 4.73 -7.17
N VAL A 114 6.68 4.70 -5.84
CA VAL A 114 5.71 4.03 -4.99
C VAL A 114 5.18 5.02 -3.97
N LYS A 115 3.86 5.10 -3.86
CA LYS A 115 3.16 5.85 -2.81
C LYS A 115 2.18 4.95 -2.10
N ILE A 116 2.32 4.82 -0.79
CA ILE A 116 1.37 4.13 0.08
C ILE A 116 0.76 5.16 1.02
N SER A 117 -0.56 5.35 0.95
CA SER A 117 -1.32 6.23 1.84
C SER A 117 -2.22 5.42 2.77
N GLY A 118 -2.37 5.88 4.01
CA GLY A 118 -2.95 5.10 5.10
C GLY A 118 -2.05 3.94 5.55
N PHE A 119 -0.73 4.15 5.49
CA PHE A 119 0.26 3.18 5.95
C PHE A 119 0.07 2.91 7.45
N SER A 120 -0.03 1.63 7.82
CA SER A 120 -0.18 1.16 9.20
C SER A 120 0.96 0.20 9.56
N SER A 121 1.11 -0.16 10.83
CA SER A 121 2.06 -1.16 11.29
C SER A 121 1.65 -2.60 10.96
N ALA A 122 0.67 -2.80 10.07
CA ALA A 122 0.29 -4.12 9.60
C ALA A 122 1.49 -4.80 8.92
N MET A 123 1.85 -6.01 9.37
CA MET A 123 3.00 -6.75 8.85
C MET A 123 2.95 -6.93 7.33
N SER A 124 1.78 -7.19 6.75
CA SER A 124 1.61 -7.35 5.31
C SER A 124 1.96 -6.09 4.49
N LEU A 125 1.79 -4.89 5.05
CA LEU A 125 2.22 -3.63 4.41
C LEU A 125 3.72 -3.41 4.57
N VAL A 126 4.27 -3.74 5.74
CA VAL A 126 5.71 -3.68 6.00
C VAL A 126 6.45 -4.63 5.05
N GLU A 127 5.99 -5.88 4.94
CA GLU A 127 6.52 -6.89 4.03
C GLU A 127 6.42 -6.45 2.57
N LEU A 128 5.28 -5.90 2.15
CA LEU A 128 5.12 -5.38 0.77
C LEU A 128 6.15 -4.28 0.49
N THR A 129 6.36 -3.40 1.46
CA THR A 129 7.31 -2.28 1.33
C THR A 129 8.75 -2.77 1.29
N CYS A 130 9.13 -3.69 2.17
CA CYS A 130 10.45 -4.33 2.16
C CYS A 130 10.70 -5.06 0.83
N HIS A 131 9.73 -5.84 0.36
CA HIS A 131 9.82 -6.54 -0.92
C HIS A 131 10.02 -5.57 -2.08
N ILE A 132 9.30 -4.44 -2.13
CA ILE A 132 9.51 -3.40 -3.15
C ILE A 132 10.94 -2.86 -3.07
N LEU A 133 11.45 -2.54 -1.88
CA LEU A 133 12.81 -2.01 -1.71
C LEU A 133 13.89 -3.00 -2.17
N GLU A 134 13.68 -4.29 -1.90
CA GLU A 134 14.61 -5.36 -2.24
C GLU A 134 14.62 -5.69 -3.75
N ASN A 135 13.48 -5.50 -4.44
CA ASN A 135 13.26 -6.01 -5.79
C ASN A 135 13.16 -4.92 -6.88
N ALA A 136 12.83 -3.67 -6.51
CA ALA A 136 12.72 -2.55 -7.45
C ALA A 136 14.03 -1.77 -7.57
N THR A 137 14.95 -2.29 -8.39
CA THR A 137 16.29 -1.70 -8.58
C THR A 137 16.29 -0.30 -9.22
N SER A 138 15.21 0.07 -9.91
CA SER A 138 15.03 1.40 -10.51
C SER A 138 14.16 2.34 -9.70
N LEU A 139 13.88 2.00 -8.43
CA LEU A 139 13.09 2.85 -7.56
C LEU A 139 13.82 4.17 -7.32
N GLU A 140 13.10 5.28 -7.51
CA GLU A 140 13.62 6.63 -7.29
C GLU A 140 12.90 7.29 -6.09
N HIS A 141 11.60 6.99 -5.91
CA HIS A 141 10.75 7.64 -4.91
C HIS A 141 9.90 6.63 -4.14
N LEU A 142 9.98 6.68 -2.81
CA LEU A 142 9.08 5.94 -1.91
C LEU A 142 8.41 6.91 -0.96
N THR A 143 7.08 7.00 -1.00
CA THR A 143 6.30 7.80 -0.05
C THR A 143 5.44 6.90 0.82
N LEU A 144 5.62 6.98 2.13
CA LEU A 144 4.81 6.29 3.14
C LEU A 144 4.03 7.33 3.94
N ASP A 145 2.75 7.47 3.61
CA ASP A 145 1.84 8.39 4.26
C ASP A 145 0.96 7.63 5.26
N THR A 146 1.10 7.96 6.54
CA THR A 146 0.34 7.34 7.65
C THR A 146 -1.16 7.63 7.61
N ILE A 147 -1.60 8.63 6.82
CA ILE A 147 -3.00 8.96 6.65
C ILE A 147 -3.40 8.84 5.17
N HIS A 148 -4.69 8.59 4.93
CA HIS A 148 -5.25 8.66 3.59
C HIS A 148 -6.13 9.89 3.45
N GLY A 149 -5.80 10.78 2.53
CA GLY A 149 -6.68 11.88 2.13
C GLY A 149 -5.97 13.22 2.01
N PRO A 150 -6.72 14.30 1.71
CA PRO A 150 -6.16 15.63 1.59
C PRO A 150 -5.52 16.15 2.88
N ARG A 151 -4.36 16.80 2.72
CA ARG A 151 -3.61 17.47 3.79
C ARG A 151 -3.73 18.99 3.66
N CYS A 152 -3.70 19.70 4.79
CA CYS A 152 -3.61 21.17 4.78
C CYS A 152 -2.34 21.62 4.05
N GLY A 153 -2.41 22.77 3.36
CA GLY A 153 -1.28 23.33 2.61
C GLY A 153 -1.07 22.71 1.22
N GLN A 154 -1.83 21.67 0.84
CA GLN A 154 -1.91 21.22 -0.54
C GLN A 154 -3.01 21.97 -1.29
N VAL A 155 -2.59 22.83 -2.22
CA VAL A 155 -3.28 23.49 -3.35
C VAL A 155 -4.63 24.20 -3.07
N LYS A 156 -5.53 23.70 -2.20
CA LYS A 156 -6.81 24.33 -1.79
C LYS A 156 -7.35 23.94 -0.38
N PHE A 157 -6.67 23.12 0.41
CA PHE A 157 -7.20 22.70 1.73
C PHE A 157 -6.62 23.52 2.88
N THR A 158 -7.48 24.26 3.60
CA THR A 158 -7.12 25.02 4.82
C THR A 158 -6.94 24.11 6.04
N ARG A 159 -7.53 22.91 6.03
CA ARG A 159 -7.42 21.90 7.08
C ARG A 159 -7.26 20.50 6.49
N CYS A 160 -6.59 19.62 7.23
CA CYS A 160 -6.59 18.18 6.93
C CYS A 160 -7.97 17.60 7.13
N ILE A 161 -8.24 16.47 6.48
CA ILE A 161 -9.42 15.66 6.80
C ILE A 161 -9.36 15.18 8.27
N PRO A 162 -10.51 15.10 8.97
CA PRO A 162 -10.54 14.47 10.29
C PRO A 162 -10.06 13.02 10.20
N ILE A 163 -9.23 12.59 11.14
CA ILE A 163 -8.81 11.20 11.28
C ILE A 163 -9.59 10.52 12.40
N ALA A 164 -9.92 9.24 12.22
CA ALA A 164 -10.52 8.45 13.28
C ALA A 164 -9.54 8.28 14.45
N ARG A 165 -10.07 8.09 15.67
CA ARG A 165 -9.25 7.89 16.88
C ARG A 165 -8.26 6.73 16.69
N ASP A 166 -8.71 5.62 16.15
CA ASP A 166 -7.87 4.44 15.92
C ASP A 166 -6.70 4.75 14.98
N VAL A 167 -6.93 5.57 13.94
CA VAL A 167 -5.88 6.03 13.01
C VAL A 167 -4.88 6.93 13.72
N SER A 168 -5.35 7.80 14.63
CA SER A 168 -4.46 8.65 15.43
C SER A 168 -3.56 7.85 16.37
N VAL A 169 -4.07 6.75 16.92
CA VAL A 169 -3.29 5.83 17.78
C VAL A 169 -2.36 4.95 16.95
N GLU A 170 -2.78 4.60 15.73
CA GLU A 170 -2.04 3.73 14.82
C GLU A 170 -0.86 4.44 14.14
N ALA A 171 -1.01 5.71 13.76
CA ALA A 171 0.03 6.42 13.01
C ALA A 171 1.42 6.44 13.71
N PRO A 172 1.54 6.66 15.03
CA PRO A 172 2.82 6.51 15.73
C PRO A 172 3.41 5.10 15.64
N ARG A 173 2.57 4.05 15.70
CA ARG A 173 3.01 2.65 15.54
C ARG A 173 3.53 2.41 14.12
N ALA A 174 2.82 2.92 13.12
CA ALA A 174 3.23 2.85 11.73
C ALA A 174 4.59 3.52 11.50
N ILE A 175 4.83 4.70 12.07
CA ILE A 175 6.13 5.39 12.00
C ILE A 175 7.23 4.56 12.67
N SER A 176 6.95 3.98 13.84
CA SER A 176 7.91 3.08 14.51
C SER A 176 8.25 1.88 13.63
N ALA A 177 7.26 1.26 12.98
CA ALA A 177 7.48 0.12 12.09
C ALA A 177 8.35 0.51 10.87
N VAL A 178 8.15 1.69 10.28
CA VAL A 178 8.99 2.19 9.19
C VAL A 178 10.44 2.33 9.64
N ARG A 179 10.69 2.95 10.81
CA ARG A 179 12.04 3.11 11.38
C ARG A 179 12.71 1.76 11.64
N THR A 180 11.98 0.81 12.21
CA THR A 180 12.53 -0.49 12.57
C THR A 180 12.82 -1.36 11.36
N TYR A 181 11.89 -1.44 10.40
CA TYR A 181 11.93 -2.47 9.35
C TYR A 181 12.28 -1.96 7.96
N THR A 182 12.02 -0.68 7.67
CA THR A 182 12.09 -0.13 6.33
C THR A 182 13.31 0.77 6.13
N GLU A 183 13.60 1.70 7.05
CA GLU A 183 14.64 2.73 6.87
C GLU A 183 16.02 2.12 6.53
N ASN A 184 16.45 1.08 7.24
CA ASN A 184 17.75 0.42 7.01
C ASN A 184 17.82 -0.33 5.67
N LYS A 185 16.69 -0.58 5.00
CA LYS A 185 16.62 -1.25 3.70
C LYS A 185 16.54 -0.26 2.53
N VAL A 186 16.39 1.04 2.79
CA VAL A 186 16.26 2.03 1.72
C VAL A 186 17.62 2.29 1.08
N PRO A 187 17.79 2.03 -0.23
CA PRO A 187 19.00 2.39 -0.95
C PRO A 187 19.23 3.91 -0.90
N SER A 188 20.48 4.36 -0.84
CA SER A 188 20.82 5.79 -0.81
C SER A 188 20.36 6.58 -2.03
N THR A 189 20.08 5.89 -3.15
CA THR A 189 19.52 6.48 -4.38
C THR A 189 18.02 6.72 -4.31
N VAL A 190 17.31 6.13 -3.35
CA VAL A 190 15.86 6.25 -3.21
C VAL A 190 15.53 7.39 -2.26
N LYS A 191 14.70 8.33 -2.72
CA LYS A 191 14.13 9.36 -1.86
C LYS A 191 12.96 8.79 -1.06
N LEU A 192 13.20 8.45 0.20
CA LEU A 192 12.16 8.12 1.17
C LEU A 192 11.49 9.39 1.70
N THR A 193 10.15 9.44 1.65
CA THR A 193 9.33 10.49 2.26
C THR A 193 8.31 9.85 3.19
N ILE A 194 8.41 10.13 4.49
CA ILE A 194 7.45 9.69 5.50
C ILE A 194 6.54 10.87 5.83
N LEU A 195 5.22 10.68 5.72
CA LEU A 195 4.24 11.70 6.05
C LEU A 195 3.47 11.31 7.31
N GLU A 196 3.74 12.02 8.40
CA GLU A 196 3.08 11.88 9.69
C GLU A 196 1.73 12.63 9.72
N PRO A 197 0.82 12.34 10.67
CA PRO A 197 -0.37 13.16 10.86
C PRO A 197 0.01 14.63 11.10
N CYS A 198 -0.77 15.55 10.53
CA CYS A 198 -0.51 16.98 10.73
C CYS A 198 -0.64 17.37 12.20
N SER A 199 0.44 17.86 12.81
CA SER A 199 0.46 18.29 14.21
C SER A 199 -0.51 19.45 14.49
N LEU A 200 -0.76 20.33 13.52
CA LEU A 200 -1.68 21.47 13.68
C LEU A 200 -3.15 21.06 13.57
N CYS A 201 -3.48 20.15 12.64
CA CYS A 201 -4.86 19.74 12.40
C CYS A 201 -5.30 18.55 13.26
N HIS A 202 -4.35 17.71 13.70
CA HIS A 202 -4.59 16.47 14.44
C HIS A 202 -3.96 16.47 15.84
N ALA A 203 -3.62 17.64 16.39
CA ALA A 203 -3.28 17.74 17.81
C ALA A 203 -4.46 17.18 18.63
N THR A 204 -4.25 16.07 19.32
CA THR A 204 -5.15 15.62 20.38
C THR A 204 -5.23 16.73 21.41
N ALA A 205 -6.45 17.21 21.70
CA ALA A 205 -6.67 18.08 22.85
C ALA A 205 -6.04 17.42 24.08
N ARG A 206 -5.07 18.11 24.69
CA ARG A 206 -4.40 17.67 25.92
C ARG A 206 -5.37 17.71 27.09
#